data_AF-A0A1M6I0B1-F1
#
_entry.id   AF-A0A1M6I0B1-F1
#
_cell.length_a   1.000
_cell.length_b   1.000
_cell.length_c   1.000
_cell.angle_alpha   90.00
_cell.angle_beta   90.00
_cell.angle_gamma   90.00
#
_symmetry.space_group_name_H-M   'P 1'
#
loop_
_entity.id
_entity.type
_entity.pdbx_description
1 polymer ?
#
loop_
_entity_poly.entity_id
_entity_poly.type
_entity_poly.pdbx_seq_one_letter_code
_entity_poly.pdbx_strand_id
1 'polypeptide(L)'
;METQLQTEKLNTMTEFIIISILVILFAGFLYWAYLPDYRRNPKEFWRTIIGMPIEMILGGLGYPTLNDKIKTWATKNEKVNRK
;
A
#
# COMPACT_ATOMS: atom_id res chain seq x y z
N MET A 1 -21.09 -23.84 28.79
CA MET A 1 -19.75 -23.83 28.16
C MET A 1 -19.87 -23.73 26.64
N GLU A 2 -20.78 -24.47 26.01
CA GLU A 2 -21.05 -24.39 24.55
C GLU A 2 -21.58 -23.03 24.07
N THR A 3 -22.42 -22.35 24.85
CA THR A 3 -22.98 -21.04 24.48
C THR A 3 -21.92 -19.94 24.39
N GLN A 4 -20.96 -19.93 25.31
CA GLN A 4 -19.83 -18.99 25.32
C GLN A 4 -18.90 -19.21 24.10
N LEU A 5 -18.67 -20.48 23.75
CA LEU A 5 -17.88 -20.86 22.58
C LEU A 5 -18.56 -20.42 21.27
N GLN A 6 -19.90 -20.51 21.19
CA GLN A 6 -20.63 -20.06 20.02
C GLN A 6 -20.63 -18.52 19.89
N THR A 7 -20.73 -17.78 20.98
CA THR A 7 -20.64 -16.31 20.96
C THR A 7 -19.25 -15.82 20.57
N GLU A 8 -18.18 -16.47 21.05
CA GLU A 8 -16.81 -16.12 20.68
C GLU A 8 -16.54 -16.36 19.17
N LYS A 9 -17.02 -17.50 18.65
CA LYS A 9 -16.97 -17.78 17.20
C LYS A 9 -17.80 -16.81 16.38
N LEU A 10 -18.98 -16.39 16.86
CA LEU A 10 -19.81 -15.41 16.17
C LEU A 10 -19.15 -14.03 16.11
N ASN A 11 -18.53 -13.60 17.22
CA ASN A 11 -17.83 -12.32 17.31
C ASN A 11 -16.62 -12.28 16.37
N THR A 12 -15.76 -13.31 16.38
CA THR A 12 -14.61 -13.39 15.46
C THR A 12 -15.03 -13.36 13.99
N MET A 13 -16.07 -14.12 13.60
CA MET A 13 -16.60 -14.09 12.23
C MET A 13 -17.15 -12.70 11.86
N THR A 14 -17.83 -12.03 12.80
CA THR A 14 -18.37 -10.68 12.61
C THR A 14 -17.24 -9.65 12.47
N GLU A 15 -16.19 -9.74 13.28
CA GLU A 15 -15.00 -8.90 13.18
C GLU A 15 -14.32 -9.06 11.82
N PHE A 16 -14.15 -10.29 11.33
CA PHE A 16 -13.60 -10.54 10.00
C PHE A 16 -14.46 -9.90 8.90
N ILE A 17 -15.78 -9.99 9.00
CA ILE A 17 -16.70 -9.35 8.04
C ILE A 17 -16.54 -7.82 8.09
N ILE A 18 -16.52 -7.23 9.28
CA ILE A 18 -16.36 -5.78 9.45
C ILE A 18 -15.01 -5.32 8.89
N ILE A 19 -13.92 -5.99 9.23
CA ILE A 19 -12.57 -5.68 8.71
C ILE A 19 -12.56 -5.79 7.18
N SER A 20 -13.17 -6.83 6.62
CA SER A 20 -13.26 -7.00 5.17
C SER A 20 -14.02 -5.86 4.49
N ILE A 21 -15.15 -5.42 5.06
CA ILE A 21 -15.91 -4.27 4.57
C ILE A 21 -15.05 -3.01 4.63
N LEU A 22 -14.36 -2.76 5.75
CA LEU A 22 -13.48 -1.61 5.90
C LEU A 22 -12.35 -1.61 4.86
N VAL A 23 -11.73 -2.76 4.60
CA VAL A 23 -10.68 -2.91 3.59
C VAL A 23 -11.21 -2.61 2.18
N ILE A 24 -12.39 -3.14 1.82
CA ILE A 24 -13.00 -2.90 0.51
C ILE A 24 -13.39 -1.43 0.34
N LEU A 25 -14.02 -0.84 1.36
CA LEU A 25 -14.38 0.58 1.34
C LEU A 25 -13.14 1.47 1.26
N PHE A 26 -12.09 1.15 2.02
CA PHE A 26 -10.83 1.87 1.99
C PHE A 26 -10.15 1.75 0.62
N ALA A 27 -10.06 0.54 0.05
CA ALA A 27 -9.48 0.33 -1.27
C ALA A 27 -10.29 1.02 -2.38
N GLY A 28 -11.62 0.98 -2.30
CA GLY A 28 -12.51 1.70 -3.22
C GLY A 28 -12.37 3.21 -3.10
N PHE A 29 -12.27 3.73 -1.87
CA PHE A 29 -11.99 5.14 -1.60
C PHE A 29 -10.64 5.56 -2.16
N LEU A 30 -9.57 4.79 -1.91
CA LEU A 30 -8.25 5.04 -2.48
C LEU A 30 -8.31 5.01 -4.01
N TYR A 31 -8.97 4.01 -4.59
CA TYR A 31 -9.14 3.93 -6.03
C TYR A 31 -9.80 5.18 -6.57
N TRP A 32 -10.93 5.61 -6.00
CA TRP A 32 -11.68 6.76 -6.48
C TRP A 32 -10.95 8.09 -6.26
N ALA A 33 -10.43 8.34 -5.05
CA ALA A 33 -9.75 9.57 -4.68
C ALA A 33 -8.47 9.79 -5.49
N TYR A 34 -7.71 8.71 -5.71
CA TYR A 34 -6.47 8.78 -6.47
C TYR A 34 -6.62 8.40 -7.94
N LEU A 35 -7.82 8.01 -8.41
CA LEU A 35 -8.11 7.73 -9.81
C LEU A 35 -7.66 8.84 -10.77
N PRO A 36 -7.93 10.14 -10.50
CA PRO A 36 -7.52 11.19 -11.42
C PRO A 36 -5.98 11.32 -11.51
N ASP A 37 -5.28 11.22 -10.39
CA ASP A 37 -3.81 11.29 -10.36
C ASP A 37 -3.17 10.04 -10.97
N TYR A 38 -3.76 8.88 -10.72
CA TYR A 38 -3.38 7.62 -11.36
C TYR A 38 -3.57 7.68 -12.87
N ARG A 39 -4.69 8.22 -13.37
CA ARG A 39 -4.92 8.36 -14.81
C ARG A 39 -3.98 9.37 -15.46
N ARG A 40 -3.60 10.44 -14.75
CA ARG A 40 -2.66 11.45 -15.27
C ARG A 40 -1.24 10.91 -15.39
N ASN A 41 -0.72 10.29 -14.33
CA ASN A 41 0.66 9.81 -14.28
C ASN A 41 0.77 8.47 -13.53
N PRO A 42 0.30 7.35 -14.12
CA PRO A 42 0.21 6.06 -13.42
C PRO A 42 1.58 5.55 -12.95
N LYS A 43 2.62 5.84 -13.72
CA LYS A 43 4.02 5.47 -13.41
C LYS A 43 4.55 6.20 -12.18
N GLU A 44 4.24 7.48 -12.01
CA GLU A 44 4.68 8.24 -10.83
C GLU A 44 3.83 7.91 -9.61
N PHE A 45 2.54 7.68 -9.80
CA PHE A 45 1.63 7.29 -8.72
C PHE A 45 2.10 6.02 -7.99
N TRP A 46 2.33 4.93 -8.72
CA TRP A 46 2.85 3.69 -8.14
C TRP A 46 4.25 3.86 -7.54
N ARG A 47 5.08 4.73 -8.12
CA ARG A 47 6.42 5.03 -7.60
C ARG A 47 6.37 5.76 -6.25
N THR A 48 5.40 6.65 -6.05
CA THR A 48 5.19 7.36 -4.78
C THR A 48 4.56 6.45 -3.73
N ILE A 49 3.49 5.73 -4.10
CA ILE A 49 2.74 4.86 -3.18
C ILE A 49 3.57 3.66 -2.72
N ILE A 50 4.32 3.04 -3.63
CA ILE A 50 5.07 1.81 -3.36
C ILE A 50 6.58 2.09 -3.25
N GLY A 51 7.14 2.89 -4.15
CA GLY A 51 8.60 3.05 -4.24
C GLY A 51 9.26 3.71 -3.05
N MET A 52 8.71 4.82 -2.56
CA MET A 52 9.28 5.51 -1.39
C MET A 52 9.19 4.67 -0.10
N PRO A 53 8.05 4.07 0.26
CA PRO A 53 7.98 3.21 1.44
C PRO A 53 8.92 2.00 1.34
N ILE A 54 9.01 1.38 0.17
CA ILE A 54 9.91 0.23 -0.03
C ILE A 54 11.39 0.67 0.06
N GLU A 55 11.76 1.82 -0.51
CA GLU A 55 13.12 2.38 -0.37
C GLU A 55 13.47 2.57 1.11
N MET A 56 12.56 3.14 1.91
CA MET A 56 12.77 3.36 3.33
C MET A 56 12.95 2.06 4.12
N ILE A 57 12.17 1.02 3.80
CA ILE A 57 12.25 -0.29 4.44
C ILE A 57 13.55 -1.01 4.05
N LEU A 58 13.88 -1.10 2.76
CA LEU A 58 15.08 -1.80 2.30
C LEU A 58 16.37 -1.07 2.68
N GLY A 59 16.35 0.26 2.71
CA GLY A 59 17.44 1.07 3.25
C GLY A 59 17.66 0.81 4.74
N GLY A 60 16.58 0.65 5.52
CA GLY A 60 16.66 0.31 6.94
C GLY A 60 17.11 -1.13 7.22
N LEU A 61 16.80 -2.08 6.33
CA LEU A 61 17.15 -3.51 6.47
C LEU A 61 18.57 -3.85 6.01
N GLY A 62 19.35 -2.89 5.50
CA GLY A 62 20.76 -3.10 5.15
C GLY A 62 20.97 -3.88 3.84
N TYR A 63 20.06 -3.75 2.87
CA TYR A 63 20.24 -4.32 1.52
C TYR A 63 20.72 -3.26 0.51
N PRO A 64 22.02 -2.91 0.48
CA PRO A 64 22.52 -1.76 -0.30
C PRO A 64 22.30 -1.90 -1.81
N THR A 65 22.44 -3.10 -2.36
CA THR A 65 22.32 -3.35 -3.81
C THR A 65 20.88 -3.29 -4.31
N LEU A 66 19.90 -3.75 -3.51
CA LEU A 66 18.49 -3.60 -3.81
C LEU A 66 18.04 -2.16 -3.57
N ASN A 67 18.54 -1.51 -2.51
CA ASN A 67 18.28 -0.11 -2.22
C ASN A 67 18.68 0.78 -3.40
N ASP A 68 19.86 0.59 -3.98
CA ASP A 68 20.29 1.40 -5.15
C ASP A 68 19.43 1.18 -6.40
N LYS A 69 18.98 -0.06 -6.64
CA LYS A 69 18.08 -0.37 -7.76
C LYS A 69 16.70 0.27 -7.56
N ILE A 70 16.15 0.20 -6.36
CA ILE A 70 14.84 0.77 -6.02
C ILE A 70 14.93 2.29 -5.98
N LYS A 71 15.98 2.87 -5.39
CA LYS A 71 16.26 4.30 -5.42
C LYS A 71 16.35 4.81 -6.84
N THR A 72 17.05 4.11 -7.73
CA THR A 72 17.13 4.48 -9.14
C THR A 72 15.76 4.40 -9.82
N TRP A 73 14.98 3.35 -9.57
CA TRP A 73 13.61 3.22 -10.08
C TRP A 73 12.68 4.32 -9.53
N ALA A 74 12.84 4.68 -8.26
CA ALA A 74 12.09 5.70 -7.54
C ALA A 74 12.47 7.14 -7.95
N THR A 75 13.70 7.40 -8.40
CA THR A 75 14.16 8.74 -8.79
C THR A 75 14.29 8.96 -10.30
N LYS A 76 14.14 7.94 -11.15
CA LYS A 76 14.42 8.01 -12.60
C LYS A 76 13.70 9.14 -13.37
N ASN A 77 12.53 9.61 -12.92
CA ASN A 77 11.82 10.71 -13.57
C ASN A 77 12.14 12.11 -13.00
N GLU A 78 12.76 12.24 -11.82
CA GLU A 78 13.09 13.56 -11.24
C GLU A 78 14.20 14.27 -12.04
N LYS A 79 15.16 13.49 -12.57
CA LYS A 79 16.32 14.02 -13.29
C LYS A 79 16.04 14.41 -14.74
N VAL A 80 14.91 13.99 -15.32
CA VAL A 80 14.56 14.32 -16.72
C VAL A 80 13.91 15.70 -16.83
N ASN A 81 13.32 16.22 -15.75
CA ASN A 81 12.72 17.57 -15.70
C ASN A 81 13.67 18.66 -15.18
N ARG A 82 14.96 18.34 -14.95
CA ARG A 82 16.02 19.33 -14.71
C ARG A 82 17.02 19.30 -15.86
N LYS A 83 16.61 19.71 -17.06
CA LYS A 83 17.50 20.17 -18.12
C LYS A 83 16.74 21.02 -19.12
#